data_AF-A0A243ARA1-F1
#
_entry.id   AF-A0A243ARA1-F1
#
_cell.length_a   1.000
_cell.length_b   1.000
_cell.length_c   1.000
_cell.angle_alpha   90.00
_cell.angle_beta   90.00
_cell.angle_gamma   90.00
#
_symmetry.space_group_name_H-M   'P 1'
#
loop_
_entity.id
_entity.type
_entity.pdbx_description
1 polymer ?
#
loop_
_entity_poly.entity_id
_entity_poly.type
_entity_poly.pdbx_seq_one_letter_code
_entity_poly.pdbx_strand_id
1 'polypeptide(L)'
;MKRYFVNNRHKKVHITEWGNKKNPVIFCLHGLGGSSLTFIEVADKLKDEYRFVTCFVQLTNQMMFTIAFISAITNSIDDRTYIWYN
;
A
#
# COMPACT_ATOMS: atom_id res chain seq x y z
N MET A 1 12.00 4.16 -6.59
CA MET A 1 11.50 3.21 -5.58
C MET A 1 12.29 3.39 -4.29
N LYS A 2 11.61 3.46 -3.13
CA LYS A 2 12.24 3.38 -1.80
C LYS A 2 11.61 2.22 -1.02
N ARG A 3 12.42 1.56 -0.19
CA ARG A 3 11.99 0.47 0.70
C ARG A 3 12.46 0.75 2.11
N TYR A 4 11.57 0.64 3.08
CA TYR A 4 11.88 0.88 4.48
C TYR A 4 10.89 0.13 5.37
N PHE A 5 11.14 0.17 6.68
CA PHE A 5 10.25 -0.43 7.66
C PHE A 5 9.60 0.64 8.51
N VAL A 6 8.33 0.43 8.83
CA VAL A 6 7.59 1.19 9.84
C VAL A 6 7.27 0.27 11.00
N ASN A 7 7.56 0.72 12.22
CA ASN A 7 7.19 0.00 13.43
C ASN A 7 5.76 0.38 13.80
N ASN A 8 4.88 -0.62 13.92
CA ASN A 8 3.53 -0.45 14.45
C ASN A 8 3.34 -1.43 15.61
N ARG A 9 3.34 -0.89 16.84
CA ARG A 9 3.37 -1.67 18.08
C ARG A 9 4.54 -2.67 18.06
N HIS A 10 4.26 -3.96 18.15
CA HIS A 10 5.26 -5.03 18.13
C HIS A 10 5.51 -5.62 16.72
N LYS A 11 4.97 -4.99 15.66
CA LYS A 11 5.11 -5.47 14.28
C LYS A 11 5.96 -4.51 13.45
N LYS A 12 6.87 -5.07 12.66
CA LYS A 12 7.68 -4.36 11.67
C LYS A 12 7.04 -4.54 10.30
N VAL A 13 6.53 -3.46 9.72
CA VAL A 13 5.83 -3.49 8.43
C VAL A 13 6.79 -3.00 7.35
N HIS A 14 6.99 -3.82 6.31
CA HIS A 14 7.82 -3.43 5.17
C HIS A 14 6.99 -2.57 4.21
N ILE A 15 7.48 -1.36 3.94
CA ILE A 15 6.85 -0.39 3.04
C ILE A 15 7.71 -0.26 1.79
N THR A 16 7.04 -0.29 0.64
CA THR A 16 7.64 0.08 -0.64
C THR A 16 6.90 1.30 -1.18
N GLU A 17 7.63 2.32 -1.64
CA GLU A 17 7.04 3.52 -2.22
C GLU A 17 7.68 3.95 -3.55
N TRP A 18 6.87 4.58 -4.38
CA TRP A 18 7.25 5.28 -5.62
C TRP A 18 6.60 6.67 -5.65
N GLY A 19 7.20 7.57 -6.42
CA GLY A 19 6.69 8.93 -6.63
C GLY A 19 6.99 9.93 -5.52
N ASN A 20 6.35 11.10 -5.61
CA ASN A 20 6.60 12.26 -4.75
C ASN A 20 5.53 12.42 -3.65
N LYS A 21 5.92 12.82 -2.44
CA LYS A 21 5.00 13.08 -1.31
C LYS A 21 3.94 14.15 -1.58
N LYS A 22 4.13 15.02 -2.59
CA LYS A 22 3.17 16.05 -2.97
C LYS A 22 2.03 15.52 -3.85
N ASN A 23 2.21 14.36 -4.47
CA ASN A 23 1.24 13.78 -5.39
C ASN A 23 0.13 13.04 -4.64
N PRO A 24 -1.06 12.87 -5.25
CA PRO A 24 -2.10 11.99 -4.75
C PRO A 24 -1.57 10.58 -4.51
N VAL A 25 -2.06 9.92 -3.46
CA VAL A 25 -1.57 8.61 -3.03
C VAL A 25 -2.41 7.49 -3.64
N ILE A 26 -1.76 6.47 -4.17
CA ILE A 26 -2.38 5.18 -4.48
C ILE A 26 -1.82 4.18 -3.47
N PHE A 27 -2.67 3.73 -2.55
CA PHE A 27 -2.33 2.72 -1.56
C PHE A 27 -2.65 1.32 -2.12
N CYS A 28 -1.62 0.52 -2.35
CA CYS A 28 -1.74 -0.77 -3.03
C CYS A 28 -1.66 -1.95 -2.06
N LEU A 29 -2.67 -2.81 -2.12
CA LEU A 29 -2.80 -4.05 -1.35
C LEU A 29 -2.70 -5.25 -2.30
N HIS A 30 -1.72 -6.12 -2.08
CA HIS A 30 -1.57 -7.34 -2.86
C HIS A 30 -2.41 -8.49 -2.27
N GLY A 31 -2.87 -9.40 -3.12
CA GLY A 31 -3.44 -10.69 -2.70
C GLY A 31 -2.44 -11.68 -2.09
N LEU A 32 -2.94 -12.83 -1.64
CA LEU A 32 -2.17 -13.97 -1.09
C LEU A 32 -1.12 -14.45 -2.10
N GLY A 33 0.08 -14.73 -1.61
CA GLY A 33 1.21 -15.13 -2.46
C GLY A 33 1.82 -13.99 -3.28
N GLY A 34 1.17 -12.82 -3.31
CA GLY A 34 1.68 -11.59 -3.90
C GLY A 34 2.70 -10.88 -3.01
N SER A 35 3.25 -9.79 -3.56
CA SER A 35 4.11 -8.88 -2.81
C SER A 35 3.96 -7.46 -3.35
N SER A 36 4.65 -6.50 -2.74
CA SER A 36 4.74 -5.14 -3.29
C SER A 36 5.20 -5.08 -4.76
N LEU A 37 5.89 -6.11 -5.26
CA LEU A 37 6.36 -6.18 -6.64
C LEU A 37 5.24 -6.35 -7.66
N THR A 38 4.05 -6.81 -7.25
CA THR A 38 2.87 -6.90 -8.11
C THR A 38 2.53 -5.56 -8.78
N PHE A 39 2.90 -4.45 -8.15
CA PHE A 39 2.60 -3.10 -8.64
C PHE A 39 3.77 -2.41 -9.35
N ILE A 40 4.92 -3.07 -9.50
CA ILE A 40 6.16 -2.40 -9.92
C ILE A 40 6.05 -1.71 -11.28
N GLU A 41 5.42 -2.37 -12.26
CA GLU A 41 5.32 -1.84 -13.62
C GLU A 41 4.42 -0.60 -13.68
N VAL A 42 3.24 -0.69 -13.08
CA VAL A 42 2.29 0.43 -13.04
C VAL A 42 2.82 1.59 -12.20
N ALA A 43 3.39 1.29 -11.03
CA ALA A 43 3.95 2.30 -10.15
C ALA A 43 5.12 3.03 -10.81
N ASP A 44 5.96 2.34 -11.60
CA ASP A 44 7.07 3.00 -12.27
C ASP A 44 6.63 3.88 -13.45
N LYS A 45 5.57 3.48 -14.17
CA LYS A 45 4.96 4.28 -15.24
C LYS A 45 4.27 5.54 -14.74
N LEU A 46 3.62 5.49 -13.57
CA LEU A 46 2.76 6.57 -13.05
C LEU A 46 3.37 7.36 -11.88
N LYS A 47 4.62 7.11 -11.50
CA LYS A 47 5.28 7.72 -10.32
C LYS A 47 5.37 9.25 -10.34
N ASP A 48 5.32 9.86 -11.51
CA ASP A 48 5.42 11.32 -11.65
C ASP A 48 4.08 12.01 -11.39
N GLU A 49 2.97 11.28 -11.56
CA GLU A 49 1.60 11.76 -11.34
C GLU A 49 1.06 11.34 -9.96
N TYR A 50 1.44 10.15 -9.49
CA TYR A 50 0.93 9.55 -8.26
C TYR A 50 2.05 9.06 -7.36
N ARG A 51 1.79 9.08 -6.05
CA ARG A 51 2.61 8.40 -5.05
C ARG A 51 2.04 7.01 -4.78
N PHE A 52 2.77 5.98 -5.15
CA PHE A 52 2.39 4.62 -4.80
C PHE A 52 2.98 4.25 -3.44
N VAL A 53 2.14 3.70 -2.56
CA VAL A 53 2.56 3.15 -1.26
C VAL A 53 1.97 1.76 -1.11
N THR A 54 2.80 0.79 -0.76
CA THR A 54 2.33 -0.57 -0.48
C THR A 54 3.03 -1.12 0.74
N CYS A 55 2.29 -1.86 1.55
CA CYS A 55 2.83 -2.62 2.67
C CYS A 55 2.87 -4.10 2.32
N PHE A 56 3.96 -4.77 2.67
CA PHE A 56 3.97 -6.23 2.65
C PHE A 56 3.15 -6.73 3.84
N VAL A 57 2.10 -7.49 3.55
CA VAL A 57 1.26 -8.12 4.57
C VAL A 57 1.33 -9.63 4.37
N GLN A 58 1.86 -10.33 5.36
CA GLN A 58 1.81 -11.79 5.38
C GLN A 58 0.39 -12.22 5.78
N LEU A 59 -0.47 -12.40 4.79
CA LEU A 59 -1.87 -12.77 4.99
C LEU A 59 -1.97 -14.26 5.32
N THR A 60 -2.53 -14.59 6.49
CA THR A 60 -3.01 -15.94 6.80
C THR A 60 -4.47 -16.14 6.38
N ASN A 61 -5.22 -15.07 6.09
CA ASN A 61 -6.59 -15.14 5.56
C ASN A 61 -6.98 -13.82 4.84
N GLN A 62 -7.19 -13.88 3.50
CA GLN A 62 -7.30 -12.69 2.63
C GLN A 62 -8.51 -11.78 2.94
N MET A 63 -9.69 -12.38 3.12
CA MET A 63 -10.96 -11.64 3.03
C MET A 63 -11.25 -10.81 4.30
N MET A 64 -10.88 -11.32 5.48
CA MET A 64 -11.07 -10.59 6.74
C MET A 64 -10.12 -9.42 6.90
N PHE A 65 -8.88 -9.50 6.41
CA PHE A 65 -7.94 -8.40 6.57
C PHE A 65 -8.28 -7.23 5.66
N THR A 66 -8.68 -7.45 4.40
CA THR A 66 -9.01 -6.35 3.49
C THR A 66 -10.22 -5.55 3.98
N ILE A 67 -11.30 -6.22 4.41
CA ILE A 67 -12.49 -5.53 4.93
C ILE A 67 -12.17 -4.82 6.24
N ALA A 68 -11.49 -5.49 7.18
CA ALA A 68 -11.14 -4.89 8.47
C ALA A 68 -10.12 -3.75 8.33
N PHE A 69 -9.14 -3.88 7.42
CA PHE A 69 -8.13 -2.86 7.16
C PHE A 69 -8.76 -1.65 6.49
N ILE A 70 -9.51 -1.84 5.39
CA ILE A 70 -10.22 -0.75 4.72
C ILE A 70 -11.14 -0.06 5.73
N SER A 71 -11.97 -0.81 6.47
CA SER A 71 -12.86 -0.26 7.50
C SER A 71 -12.10 0.50 8.60
N ALA A 72 -10.93 0.03 9.02
CA ALA A 72 -10.12 0.69 10.04
C ALA A 72 -9.47 1.98 9.54
N ILE A 73 -9.21 2.10 8.24
CA ILE A 73 -8.54 3.27 7.65
C ILE A 73 -9.50 4.22 6.96
N THR A 74 -10.76 3.86 6.68
CA THR A 74 -11.69 4.73 5.92
C THR A 74 -11.83 6.12 6.53
N ASN A 75 -11.79 6.22 7.86
CA ASN A 75 -11.88 7.51 8.58
C ASN A 75 -10.52 8.23 8.74
N SER A 76 -9.43 7.62 8.26
CA SER A 76 -8.05 8.13 8.37
C SER A 76 -7.42 8.44 7.00
N ILE A 77 -8.16 8.25 5.93
CA ILE A 77 -7.74 8.50 4.55
C ILE A 77 -8.19 9.91 4.12
N ASP A 78 -7.28 10.68 3.51
CA ASP A 78 -7.60 11.98 2.92
C ASP A 78 -8.23 11.84 1.51
N ASP A 79 -8.80 12.92 1.01
CA ASP A 79 -9.45 13.02 -0.31
C ASP A 79 -8.51 12.81 -1.51
N ARG A 80 -7.20 12.72 -1.26
CA ARG A 80 -6.17 12.53 -2.29
C ARG A 80 -5.65 11.09 -2.34
N THR A 81 -6.29 10.18 -1.61
CA THR A 81 -5.82 8.80 -1.48
C THR A 81 -6.82 7.82 -2.08
N TYR A 82 -6.32 7.02 -3.02
CA TYR A 82 -7.04 5.94 -3.70
C TYR A 82 -6.54 4.59 -3.19
N ILE A 83 -7.43 3.61 -3.05
CA ILE A 83 -7.06 2.23 -2.66
C ILE A 83 -7.11 1.35 -3.91
N TRP A 84 -6.00 0.67 -4.22
CA TRP A 84 -5.93 -0.34 -5.27
C TRP A 84 -5.74 -1.72 -4.65
N TYR A 85 -6.72 -2.61 -4.85
CA TYR A 85 -6.62 -4.04 -4.53
C TYR A 85 -6.52 -4.88 -5.81
N ASN A 86 -5.61 -5.87 -5.83
CA ASN A 86 -5.41 -6.82 -6.94
C ASN A 86 -5.65 -8.25 -6.45
#